data_AF-A0A7C6WTU3-F1
#
_entry.id   AF-A0A7C6WTU3-F1
#
_cell.length_a   1.000
_cell.length_b   1.000
_cell.length_c   1.000
_cell.angle_alpha   90.00
_cell.angle_beta   90.00
_cell.angle_gamma   90.00
#
_symmetry.space_group_name_H-M   'P 1'
#
loop_
_entity.id
_entity.type
_entity.pdbx_description
1 polymer ?
#
loop_
_entity_poly.entity_id
_entity_poly.type
_entity_poly.pdbx_seq_one_letter_code
_entity_poly.pdbx_strand_id
1 'polypeptide(L)'
;MTISSYVKLLPGASMVVEEGGTINVSGRLTVFNPYEYTDPYAYPPKAENYYRTKPVFGYTNTTPATLIVKGELKVTGRIAGRVTVLNTGNFVHTNDTEYDIYYVIGSGSSAKAYLRTVRLWTDEPIAISLVATRSSRDATVTVIIKDINNIPLSGITVSLSAAGGTATATTNESGIATAGIKISNNNNTITATVVHEGKTYTAETKADDGSGSVCVAEGTLITLADGSQKAVEDLTGDELLLVWNHYTGEFDFAPIIFIEGNPLMEYEIVHLYFSDGTDIKVIYEHAFWNHTLNRYVYFSNGEGNEYIGHWFNKQTTDESGDTIWEKVQLTNVLVYTEITTAWSPVTYEHLNFYVNGMLSMPADTKGLVNIFAMDGETMQYDQEAFLADIAEYGLFTYEEFAEIYPIPEAIFNAFGGKYLKVSIGKGLIDYDTLGELIIKYSEFFG
;
A
#
# COMPACT_ATOMS: atom_id res chain seq x y z
N MET A 1 36.16 2.07 -5.16
CA MET A 1 35.15 1.00 -5.06
C MET A 1 33.90 1.44 -5.81
N THR A 2 33.20 0.52 -6.48
CA THR A 2 31.91 0.82 -7.12
C THR A 2 30.83 -0.08 -6.55
N ILE A 3 29.70 0.50 -6.14
CA ILE A 3 28.53 -0.18 -5.59
C ILE A 3 27.38 0.03 -6.58
N SER A 4 27.02 -1.04 -7.29
CA SER A 4 25.91 -1.05 -8.25
C SER A 4 24.68 -1.82 -7.72
N SER A 5 24.66 -2.12 -6.42
CA SER A 5 23.60 -2.85 -5.72
C SER A 5 23.00 -2.00 -4.59
N TYR A 6 22.04 -2.57 -3.84
CA TYR A 6 21.46 -1.94 -2.67
C TYR A 6 22.24 -2.32 -1.41
N VAL A 7 22.83 -1.33 -0.76
CA VAL A 7 23.59 -1.45 0.49
C VAL A 7 22.85 -0.72 1.60
N LYS A 8 22.68 -1.38 2.74
CA LYS A 8 22.13 -0.79 3.96
C LYS A 8 23.13 -0.99 5.10
N LEU A 9 23.64 0.09 5.66
CA LEU A 9 24.40 0.05 6.91
C LEU A 9 23.38 -0.13 8.04
N LEU A 10 23.46 -1.23 8.79
CA LEU A 10 22.53 -1.61 9.87
C LEU A 10 22.98 -1.05 11.23
N PRO A 11 22.18 -1.16 12.32
CA PRO A 11 22.59 -0.66 13.64
C PRO A 11 24.02 -1.05 14.02
N GLY A 12 24.83 -0.08 14.46
CA GLY A 12 26.22 -0.26 14.84
C GLY A 12 27.22 -0.44 13.68
N ALA A 13 26.76 -0.52 12.43
CA ALA A 13 27.66 -0.59 11.28
C ALA A 13 28.39 0.75 11.08
N SER A 14 29.64 0.68 10.64
CA SER A 14 30.43 1.87 10.30
C SER A 14 31.09 1.70 8.94
N MET A 15 31.01 2.74 8.12
CA MET A 15 31.73 2.87 6.87
C MET A 15 32.51 4.18 6.89
N VAL A 16 33.82 4.10 6.64
CA VAL A 16 34.68 5.28 6.53
C VAL A 16 35.33 5.28 5.15
N VAL A 17 35.09 6.35 4.38
CA VAL A 17 35.82 6.62 3.15
C VAL A 17 37.08 7.38 3.55
N GLU A 18 38.19 6.68 3.69
CA GLU A 18 39.46 7.28 4.11
C GLU A 18 40.04 8.24 3.05
N GLU A 19 40.95 9.12 3.47
CA GLU A 19 41.62 10.09 2.60
C GLU A 19 42.29 9.39 1.40
N GLY A 20 42.11 9.96 0.20
CA GLY A 20 42.57 9.37 -1.06
C GLY A 20 41.74 8.18 -1.57
N GLY A 21 40.78 7.68 -0.79
CA GLY A 21 39.83 6.66 -1.21
C GLY A 21 38.65 7.24 -1.99
N THR A 22 38.17 6.51 -3.00
CA THR A 22 36.97 6.88 -3.77
C THR A 22 35.94 5.75 -3.76
N ILE A 23 34.69 6.07 -3.42
CA ILE A 23 33.52 5.20 -3.55
C ILE A 23 32.52 5.83 -4.53
N ASN A 24 32.12 5.06 -5.54
CA ASN A 24 31.04 5.42 -6.45
C ASN A 24 29.84 4.50 -6.19
N VAL A 25 28.64 5.07 -6.04
CA VAL A 25 27.40 4.32 -5.81
C VAL A 25 26.42 4.64 -6.93
N SER A 26 26.17 3.66 -7.81
CA SER A 26 25.13 3.75 -8.82
C SER A 26 23.83 3.06 -8.40
N GLY A 27 23.87 2.21 -7.37
CA GLY A 27 22.71 1.54 -6.76
C GLY A 27 22.05 2.36 -5.66
N ARG A 28 21.90 1.79 -4.46
CA ARG A 28 21.29 2.47 -3.30
C ARG A 28 22.17 2.34 -2.07
N LEU A 29 22.37 3.42 -1.33
CA LEU A 29 23.10 3.41 -0.05
C LEU A 29 22.22 3.98 1.07
N THR A 30 21.82 3.13 2.02
CA THR A 30 21.02 3.56 3.17
C THR A 30 21.86 3.48 4.44
N VAL A 31 21.95 4.56 5.19
CA VAL A 31 22.59 4.57 6.51
C VAL A 31 21.50 4.47 7.56
N PHE A 32 21.35 3.30 8.20
CA PHE A 32 20.29 3.09 9.19
C PHE A 32 20.43 4.04 10.36
N ASN A 33 19.36 4.79 10.62
CA ASN A 33 19.21 5.56 11.83
C ASN A 33 18.13 4.92 12.73
N PRO A 34 18.50 4.40 13.92
CA PRO A 34 17.57 3.81 14.88
C PRO A 34 16.56 4.80 15.47
N TYR A 35 16.67 6.06 15.11
CA TYR A 35 15.82 7.13 15.60
C TYR A 35 14.88 7.64 14.50
N GLU A 36 14.93 7.03 13.32
CA GLU A 36 13.86 7.04 12.32
C GLU A 36 12.90 5.84 12.49
N TYR A 37 13.16 5.01 13.50
CA TYR A 37 12.46 3.74 13.72
C TYR A 37 12.62 3.30 15.17
N THR A 38 11.57 3.43 15.97
CA THR A 38 11.52 2.77 17.27
C THR A 38 10.97 1.36 17.09
N ASP A 39 11.76 0.36 17.45
CA ASP A 39 11.31 -1.02 17.61
C ASP A 39 10.92 -1.26 19.07
N PRO A 40 9.63 -1.15 19.43
CA PRO A 40 9.18 -1.36 20.81
C PRO A 40 9.15 -2.84 21.19
N TYR A 41 9.40 -3.77 20.25
CA TYR A 41 9.27 -5.18 20.49
C TYR A 41 10.46 -5.73 21.28
N ALA A 42 10.16 -6.31 22.44
CA ALA A 42 11.16 -6.94 23.27
C ALA A 42 11.48 -8.35 22.77
N TYR A 43 12.44 -8.47 21.85
CA TYR A 43 12.84 -9.76 21.26
C TYR A 43 13.43 -10.72 22.30
N PRO A 44 12.82 -11.90 22.53
CA PRO A 44 13.38 -12.95 23.35
C PRO A 44 13.94 -14.11 22.51
N PRO A 45 14.98 -14.84 22.98
CA PRO A 45 16.00 -14.44 23.94
C PRO A 45 17.07 -13.52 23.31
N LYS A 46 17.76 -12.73 24.15
CA LYS A 46 18.85 -11.83 23.71
C LYS A 46 19.94 -12.58 22.93
N ALA A 47 20.47 -11.94 21.90
CA ALA A 47 21.40 -12.53 20.94
C ALA A 47 22.61 -13.22 21.59
N GLU A 48 23.16 -12.65 22.66
CA GLU A 48 24.33 -13.19 23.37
C GLU A 48 24.09 -14.59 23.96
N ASN A 49 22.83 -14.95 24.21
CA ASN A 49 22.46 -16.24 24.76
C ASN A 49 22.55 -17.40 23.75
N TYR A 50 22.64 -17.09 22.45
CA TYR A 50 22.85 -18.10 21.40
C TYR A 50 24.32 -18.53 21.23
N TYR A 51 25.25 -17.85 21.91
CA TYR A 51 26.69 -18.15 21.83
C TYR A 51 27.15 -19.02 22.99
N ARG A 52 28.02 -20.01 22.71
CA ARG A 52 28.61 -20.88 23.75
C ARG A 52 29.36 -20.08 24.83
N THR A 53 30.02 -19.00 24.43
CA THR A 53 30.62 -18.00 25.32
C THR A 53 29.93 -16.68 25.01
N LYS A 54 29.21 -16.12 25.97
CA LYS A 54 28.42 -14.90 25.76
C LYS A 54 29.32 -13.73 25.36
N PRO A 55 29.16 -13.15 24.16
CA PRO A 55 29.88 -11.94 23.77
C PRO A 55 29.28 -10.71 24.46
N VAL A 56 30.04 -9.62 24.49
CA VAL A 56 29.52 -8.27 24.76
C VAL A 56 29.41 -7.56 23.43
N PHE A 57 28.20 -7.17 23.03
CA PHE A 57 27.99 -6.36 21.84
C PHE A 57 28.22 -4.89 22.18
N GLY A 58 29.04 -4.20 21.39
CA GLY A 58 29.28 -2.76 21.50
C GLY A 58 28.17 -1.90 20.88
N TYR A 59 27.07 -2.53 20.45
CA TYR A 59 25.94 -1.90 19.78
C TYR A 59 24.65 -2.60 20.17
N THR A 60 23.53 -1.89 20.03
CA THR A 60 22.16 -2.34 20.26
C THR A 60 21.31 -2.01 19.03
N ASN A 61 20.03 -2.41 19.02
CA ASN A 61 19.09 -1.99 17.99
C ASN A 61 18.90 -0.47 17.93
N THR A 62 19.27 0.27 18.99
CA THR A 62 19.25 1.74 19.04
C THR A 62 20.61 2.39 18.74
N THR A 63 21.66 1.60 18.43
CA THR A 63 22.97 2.14 18.07
C THR A 63 23.01 2.49 16.59
N PRO A 64 23.31 3.73 16.21
CA PRO A 64 23.23 4.15 14.82
C PRO A 64 24.30 3.56 13.92
N ALA A 65 23.96 3.43 12.64
CA ALA A 65 24.97 3.25 11.62
C ALA A 65 25.71 4.59 11.38
N THR A 66 26.96 4.52 10.95
CA THR A 66 27.78 5.69 10.66
C THR A 66 28.40 5.60 9.27
N LEU A 67 28.32 6.68 8.52
CA LEU A 67 29.02 6.86 7.24
C LEU A 67 29.84 8.15 7.31
N ILE A 68 31.17 8.00 7.37
CA ILE A 68 32.12 9.10 7.45
C ILE A 68 32.88 9.20 6.13
N VAL A 69 32.93 10.40 5.54
CA VAL A 69 33.61 10.67 4.28
C VAL A 69 34.78 11.62 4.52
N LYS A 70 36.01 11.10 4.45
CA LYS A 70 37.27 11.86 4.44
C LYS A 70 37.94 11.90 3.06
N GLY A 71 37.66 10.91 2.21
CA GLY A 71 38.00 10.84 0.79
C GLY A 71 36.86 11.30 -0.11
N GLU A 72 36.60 10.60 -1.21
CA GLU A 72 35.55 10.94 -2.17
C GLU A 72 34.41 9.92 -2.18
N LEU A 73 33.17 10.38 -1.94
CA LEU A 73 31.94 9.60 -2.10
C LEU A 73 31.09 10.25 -3.20
N LYS A 74 30.87 9.50 -4.29
CA LYS A 74 29.99 9.91 -5.40
C LYS A 74 28.78 8.98 -5.44
N VAL A 75 27.58 9.54 -5.36
CA VAL A 75 26.33 8.78 -5.47
C VAL A 75 25.54 9.28 -6.65
N THR A 76 25.48 8.47 -7.71
CA THR A 76 24.60 8.72 -8.86
C THR A 76 23.25 8.02 -8.71
N GLY A 77 23.18 7.00 -7.85
CA GLY A 77 21.94 6.31 -7.49
C GLY A 77 21.17 7.00 -6.35
N ARG A 78 20.59 6.22 -5.42
CA ARG A 78 19.83 6.77 -4.27
C ARG A 78 20.62 6.70 -2.95
N ILE A 79 20.52 7.72 -2.09
CA ILE A 79 21.13 7.71 -0.75
C ILE A 79 20.18 8.23 0.34
N ALA A 80 20.13 7.57 1.50
CA ALA A 80 19.36 8.07 2.63
C ALA A 80 20.05 7.78 3.96
N GLY A 81 19.58 8.47 4.99
CA GLY A 81 20.22 8.53 6.29
C GLY A 81 21.33 9.57 6.30
N ARG A 82 22.17 9.50 7.34
CA ARG A 82 23.14 10.54 7.65
C ARG A 82 24.50 10.28 7.00
N VAL A 83 25.05 11.30 6.34
CA VAL A 83 26.42 11.30 5.83
C VAL A 83 27.21 12.37 6.58
N THR A 84 28.33 12.00 7.19
CA THR A 84 29.23 12.95 7.86
C THR A 84 30.47 13.16 7.00
N VAL A 85 30.64 14.37 6.48
CA VAL A 85 31.84 14.75 5.71
C VAL A 85 32.84 15.42 6.66
N LEU A 86 34.08 14.94 6.69
CA LEU A 86 35.16 15.49 7.53
C LEU A 86 36.39 15.84 6.69
N ASN A 87 37.25 16.71 7.22
CA ASN A 87 38.50 17.15 6.59
C ASN A 87 38.28 17.70 5.17
N THR A 88 39.02 17.20 4.18
CA THR A 88 38.87 17.51 2.75
C THR A 88 37.96 16.53 2.02
N GLY A 89 37.12 15.79 2.75
CA GLY A 89 36.19 14.84 2.18
C GLY A 89 35.26 15.52 1.18
N ASN A 90 34.96 14.82 0.09
CA ASN A 90 34.08 15.31 -0.95
C ASN A 90 32.91 14.34 -1.11
N PHE A 91 31.69 14.82 -0.85
CA PHE A 91 30.47 14.08 -1.06
C PHE A 91 29.65 14.72 -2.17
N VAL A 92 29.41 13.97 -3.24
CA VAL A 92 28.66 14.42 -4.42
C VAL A 92 27.47 13.48 -4.61
N HIS A 93 26.26 14.01 -4.66
CA HIS A 93 25.05 13.27 -5.02
C HIS A 93 24.26 14.02 -6.10
N THR A 94 23.56 13.29 -6.97
CA THR A 94 22.88 13.88 -8.14
C THR A 94 21.35 13.77 -8.09
N ASN A 95 20.79 13.00 -7.15
CA ASN A 95 19.35 12.87 -6.95
C ASN A 95 19.02 13.23 -5.50
N ASP A 96 17.94 13.97 -5.30
CA ASP A 96 17.30 14.13 -3.99
C ASP A 96 16.51 12.86 -3.69
N THR A 97 16.83 12.23 -2.57
CA THR A 97 16.62 10.79 -2.40
C THR A 97 15.82 10.49 -1.16
N GLU A 98 14.62 11.07 -1.13
CA GLU A 98 13.54 10.52 -0.34
C GLU A 98 13.11 9.19 -0.97
N TYR A 99 13.10 8.11 -0.19
CA TYR A 99 12.57 6.83 -0.62
C TYR A 99 12.16 5.97 0.55
N ASP A 100 11.26 5.04 0.29
CA ASP A 100 10.78 4.14 1.32
C ASP A 100 11.69 2.94 1.56
N ILE A 101 11.78 2.55 2.83
CA ILE A 101 12.42 1.32 3.26
C ILE A 101 11.50 0.51 4.17
N TYR A 102 11.48 -0.78 3.87
CA TYR A 102 10.82 -1.81 4.64
C TYR A 102 11.65 -2.23 5.85
N TYR A 103 10.95 -2.49 6.95
CA TYR A 103 11.48 -3.10 8.16
C TYR A 103 10.40 -3.95 8.84
N VAL A 104 10.82 -4.86 9.73
CA VAL A 104 9.92 -5.78 10.44
C VAL A 104 10.10 -5.57 11.95
N ILE A 105 8.98 -5.41 12.67
CA ILE A 105 8.93 -5.45 14.14
C ILE A 105 8.27 -6.77 14.57
N GLY A 106 8.87 -7.50 15.49
CA GLY A 106 8.25 -8.69 16.10
C GLY A 106 8.94 -9.99 15.71
N SER A 107 8.48 -11.10 16.31
CA SER A 107 9.05 -12.43 16.05
C SER A 107 7.96 -13.49 15.82
N GLY A 108 8.26 -14.47 14.97
CA GLY A 108 7.29 -15.50 14.59
C GLY A 108 6.06 -14.91 13.91
N SER A 109 4.89 -15.50 14.15
CA SER A 109 3.60 -15.08 13.58
C SER A 109 3.05 -13.76 14.14
N SER A 110 3.79 -13.06 15.00
CA SER A 110 3.43 -11.73 15.49
C SER A 110 4.30 -10.63 14.88
N ALA A 111 5.17 -10.98 13.92
CA ALA A 111 6.04 -10.02 13.25
C ALA A 111 5.23 -9.23 12.22
N LYS A 112 5.31 -7.91 12.26
CA LYS A 112 4.63 -7.02 11.31
C LYS A 112 5.69 -6.27 10.51
N ALA A 113 5.50 -6.17 9.20
CA ALA A 113 6.32 -5.28 8.38
C ALA A 113 5.72 -3.88 8.35
N TYR A 114 6.60 -2.91 8.22
CA TYR A 114 6.30 -1.50 8.24
C TYR A 114 7.11 -0.83 7.16
N LEU A 115 6.52 0.21 6.59
CA LEU A 115 7.18 1.10 5.65
C LEU A 115 7.61 2.38 6.40
N ARG A 116 8.78 2.90 6.05
CA ARG A 116 9.15 4.27 6.40
C ARG A 116 9.82 4.97 5.24
N THR A 117 9.48 6.22 5.07
CA THR A 117 10.18 7.15 4.21
C THR A 117 11.48 7.58 4.88
N VAL A 118 12.60 7.39 4.18
CA VAL A 118 13.92 7.88 4.60
C VAL A 118 14.43 8.92 3.63
N ARG A 119 15.18 9.89 4.16
CA ARG A 119 15.76 10.99 3.39
C ARG A 119 17.23 11.19 3.72
N LEU A 120 17.97 11.81 2.82
CA LEU A 120 19.37 12.16 3.03
C LEU A 120 19.49 13.34 3.99
N TRP A 121 20.38 13.25 4.99
CA TRP A 121 20.68 14.36 5.91
C TRP A 121 22.13 14.79 5.71
N THR A 122 22.33 16.00 5.19
CA THR A 122 23.69 16.51 4.93
C THR A 122 24.14 17.58 5.92
N ASP A 123 23.30 18.52 6.39
CA ASP A 123 23.83 19.72 7.07
C ASP A 123 22.95 20.36 8.19
N GLU A 124 21.81 19.78 8.57
CA GLU A 124 20.96 20.37 9.62
C GLU A 124 21.50 20.09 11.04
N PRO A 125 21.57 21.09 11.94
CA PRO A 125 22.13 20.91 13.28
C PRO A 125 21.26 20.00 14.17
N ILE A 126 19.99 19.82 13.80
CA ILE A 126 19.12 18.82 14.38
C ILE A 126 18.46 17.97 13.31
N ALA A 127 18.00 16.79 13.73
CA ALA A 127 17.15 15.93 12.93
C ALA A 127 15.81 15.72 13.64
N ILE A 128 14.74 15.70 12.85
CA ILE A 128 13.38 15.41 13.30
C ILE A 128 12.87 14.18 12.53
N SER A 129 12.43 13.17 13.25
CA SER A 129 11.64 12.07 12.71
C SER A 129 10.29 12.03 13.42
N LEU A 130 9.23 11.71 12.70
CA LEU A 130 7.91 11.52 13.28
C LEU A 130 7.18 10.34 12.65
N VAL A 131 6.37 9.67 13.45
CA VAL A 131 5.46 8.59 13.04
C VAL A 131 4.11 8.86 13.68
N ALA A 132 3.03 8.61 12.93
CA ALA A 132 1.67 8.74 13.43
C ALA A 132 0.86 7.46 13.18
N THR A 133 0.20 6.97 14.22
CA THR A 133 -0.78 5.87 14.14
C THR A 133 -2.17 6.41 14.41
N ARG A 134 -3.11 6.10 13.52
CA ARG A 134 -4.50 6.56 13.58
C ARG A 134 -5.40 5.55 14.29
N SER A 135 -6.40 6.07 15.00
CA SER A 135 -7.59 5.37 15.46
C SER A 135 -8.78 6.30 15.24
N SER A 136 -9.47 6.16 14.10
CA SER A 136 -10.57 7.05 13.70
C SER A 136 -10.13 8.53 13.62
N ARG A 137 -10.65 9.43 14.45
CA ARG A 137 -10.28 10.87 14.44
C ARG A 137 -9.13 11.22 15.38
N ASP A 138 -8.59 10.25 16.09
CA ASP A 138 -7.47 10.42 17.00
C ASP A 138 -6.22 9.78 16.40
N ALA A 139 -5.08 10.45 16.53
CA ALA A 139 -3.78 9.92 16.16
C ALA A 139 -2.82 10.02 17.34
N THR A 140 -1.98 8.99 17.52
CA THR A 140 -0.83 9.05 18.42
C THR A 140 0.40 9.34 17.59
N VAL A 141 1.11 10.42 17.94
CA VAL A 141 2.29 10.89 17.23
C VAL A 141 3.50 10.74 18.13
N THR A 142 4.54 10.09 17.60
CA THR A 142 5.84 9.99 18.24
C THR A 142 6.84 10.79 17.42
N VAL A 143 7.52 11.75 18.05
CA VAL A 143 8.54 12.60 17.44
C VAL A 143 9.88 12.36 18.12
N ILE A 144 10.95 12.30 17.34
CA ILE A 144 12.31 12.06 17.83
C ILE A 144 13.22 13.17 17.34
N ILE A 145 14.01 13.74 18.24
CA ILE A 145 14.89 14.89 17.99
C ILE A 145 16.31 14.62 18.47
N LYS A 146 17.26 14.88 17.57
CA LYS A 146 18.70 14.65 17.80
C LYS A 146 19.58 15.71 17.19
N ASP A 147 20.82 15.82 17.64
CA ASP A 147 21.79 16.78 17.12
C ASP A 147 22.58 16.28 15.88
N ILE A 148 23.54 17.09 15.43
CA ILE A 148 24.45 16.78 14.32
C ILE A 148 25.40 15.59 14.58
N ASN A 149 25.47 15.08 15.82
CA ASN A 149 26.28 13.93 16.20
C ASN A 149 25.41 12.70 16.53
N ASN A 150 24.10 12.78 16.25
CA ASN A 150 23.11 11.75 16.55
C ASN A 150 22.89 11.50 18.06
N ILE A 151 23.27 12.48 18.88
CA ILE A 151 23.01 12.51 20.32
C ILE A 151 21.56 12.96 20.52
N PRO A 152 20.76 12.21 21.29
CA PRO A 152 19.39 12.64 21.58
C PRO A 152 19.34 13.98 22.30
N LEU A 153 18.43 14.85 21.86
CA LEU A 153 18.20 16.16 22.46
C LEU A 153 17.02 16.07 23.42
N SER A 154 17.30 16.16 24.72
CA SER A 154 16.30 16.14 25.79
C SER A 154 15.80 17.55 26.11
N GLY A 155 14.54 17.66 26.56
CA GLY A 155 13.95 18.94 26.99
C GLY A 155 13.53 19.87 25.85
N ILE A 156 13.58 19.40 24.60
CA ILE A 156 13.09 20.13 23.43
C ILE A 156 11.57 20.02 23.35
N THR A 157 10.90 21.16 23.23
CA THR A 157 9.45 21.24 23.00
C THR A 157 9.13 21.04 21.51
N VAL A 158 8.18 20.15 21.25
CA VAL A 158 7.64 19.83 19.94
C VAL A 158 6.21 20.34 19.85
N SER A 159 5.93 21.16 18.85
CA SER A 159 4.57 21.61 18.51
C SER A 159 4.04 20.78 17.36
N LEU A 160 2.89 20.14 17.53
CA LEU A 160 2.20 19.34 16.52
C LEU A 160 0.98 20.10 16.01
N SER A 161 0.76 20.08 14.71
CA SER A 161 -0.43 20.62 14.07
C SER A 161 -0.98 19.68 13.02
N ALA A 162 -2.29 19.50 13.03
CA ALA A 162 -3.06 18.80 12.01
C ALA A 162 -4.36 19.57 11.73
N ALA A 163 -5.06 19.23 10.66
CA ALA A 163 -6.34 19.85 10.34
C ALA A 163 -7.39 19.69 11.47
N GLY A 164 -7.29 18.62 12.26
CA GLY A 164 -8.21 18.34 13.37
C GLY A 164 -7.83 18.98 14.72
N GLY A 165 -6.65 19.56 14.85
CA GLY A 165 -6.21 20.17 16.11
C GLY A 165 -4.70 20.37 16.24
N THR A 166 -4.28 20.80 17.44
CA THR A 166 -2.87 20.99 17.79
C THR A 166 -2.55 20.27 19.10
N ALA A 167 -1.29 19.90 19.27
CA ALA A 167 -0.78 19.29 20.50
C ALA A 167 0.67 19.71 20.75
N THR A 168 1.17 19.51 21.97
CA THR A 168 2.57 19.72 22.30
C THR A 168 3.11 18.57 23.12
N ALA A 169 4.40 18.28 22.96
CA ALA A 169 5.12 17.30 23.76
C ALA A 169 6.55 17.77 24.02
N THR A 170 7.19 17.24 25.04
CA THR A 170 8.60 17.52 25.35
C THR A 170 9.40 16.22 25.24
N THR A 171 10.57 16.32 24.64
CA THR A 171 11.48 15.18 24.48
C THR A 171 12.07 14.72 25.82
N ASN A 172 12.12 13.40 26.01
CA ASN A 172 12.78 12.74 27.13
C ASN A 172 14.31 12.63 26.92
N GLU A 173 15.02 11.95 27.84
CA GLU A 173 16.47 11.71 27.75
C GLU A 173 16.92 10.97 26.48
N SER A 174 16.01 10.24 25.84
CA SER A 174 16.24 9.56 24.55
C SER A 174 15.86 10.41 23.34
N GLY A 175 15.54 11.70 23.54
CA GLY A 175 15.14 12.62 22.49
C GLY A 175 13.73 12.39 21.94
N ILE A 176 12.88 11.63 22.66
CA ILE A 176 11.56 11.20 22.17
C ILE A 176 10.45 12.00 22.86
N ALA A 177 9.54 12.56 22.07
CA ALA A 177 8.30 13.17 22.49
C ALA A 177 7.11 12.35 21.96
N THR A 178 6.02 12.23 22.71
CA THR A 178 4.80 11.53 22.25
C THR A 178 3.57 12.31 22.68
N ALA A 179 2.61 12.48 21.78
CA ALA A 179 1.35 13.15 22.04
C ALA A 179 0.21 12.58 21.20
N GLY A 180 -0.99 12.60 21.77
CA GLY A 180 -2.22 12.41 21.03
C GLY A 180 -2.63 13.71 20.35
N ILE A 181 -3.10 13.62 19.10
CA ILE A 181 -3.62 14.75 18.32
C ILE A 181 -4.89 14.33 17.59
N LYS A 182 -5.83 15.27 17.42
CA LYS A 182 -7.00 15.06 16.59
C LYS A 182 -6.68 15.36 15.13
N ILE A 183 -7.16 14.52 14.23
CA ILE A 183 -6.99 14.67 12.79
C ILE A 183 -8.35 14.80 12.09
N SER A 184 -8.35 15.35 10.88
CA SER A 184 -9.53 15.38 10.01
C SER A 184 -9.54 14.13 9.14
N ASN A 185 -10.72 13.59 8.85
CA ASN A 185 -10.84 12.49 7.88
C ASN A 185 -10.40 12.92 6.47
N ASN A 186 -10.55 14.21 6.14
CA ASN A 186 -10.26 14.74 4.81
C ASN A 186 -8.81 15.24 4.68
N ASN A 187 -8.05 15.26 5.78
CA ASN A 187 -6.65 15.62 5.82
C ASN A 187 -6.00 15.04 7.08
N ASN A 188 -5.28 13.92 6.88
CA ASN A 188 -4.56 13.19 7.90
C ASN A 188 -3.08 13.60 8.02
N THR A 189 -2.66 14.68 7.35
CA THR A 189 -1.31 15.22 7.47
C THR A 189 -1.11 15.87 8.84
N ILE A 190 0.01 15.55 9.46
CA ILE A 190 0.48 16.06 10.73
C ILE A 190 1.85 16.69 10.52
N THR A 191 2.02 17.93 10.97
CA THR A 191 3.29 18.66 10.95
C THR A 191 3.83 18.78 12.37
N ALA A 192 5.09 18.36 12.57
CA ALA A 192 5.86 18.64 13.78
C ALA A 192 6.76 19.85 13.55
N THR A 193 6.76 20.80 14.49
CA THR A 193 7.57 22.00 14.49
C THR A 193 8.42 22.08 15.75
N VAL A 194 9.70 22.38 15.58
CA VAL A 194 10.69 22.48 16.66
C VAL A 194 11.50 23.76 16.51
N VAL A 195 11.81 24.43 17.63
CA VAL A 195 12.77 25.53 17.67
C VAL A 195 14.03 25.08 18.41
N HIS A 196 15.18 25.14 17.74
CA HIS A 196 16.48 24.81 18.31
C HIS A 196 17.54 25.82 17.87
N GLU A 197 18.31 26.33 18.82
CA GLU A 197 19.32 27.38 18.59
C GLU A 197 18.81 28.60 17.81
N GLY A 198 17.54 28.99 18.05
CA GLY A 198 16.91 30.14 17.39
C GLY A 198 16.47 29.89 15.93
N LYS A 199 16.56 28.65 15.43
CA LYS A 199 16.06 28.24 14.12
C LYS A 199 14.85 27.32 14.26
N THR A 200 13.94 27.39 13.30
CA THR A 200 12.74 26.54 13.23
C THR A 200 12.97 25.39 12.26
N TYR A 201 12.55 24.21 12.66
CA TYR A 201 12.64 22.96 11.89
C TYR A 201 11.27 22.31 11.84
N THR A 202 10.90 21.76 10.69
CA THR A 202 9.60 21.12 10.47
C THR A 202 9.76 19.75 9.83
N ALA A 203 8.84 18.84 10.15
CA ALA A 203 8.73 17.55 9.49
C ALA A 203 7.26 17.12 9.46
N GLU A 204 6.87 16.37 8.43
CA GLU A 204 5.47 15.98 8.19
C GLU A 204 5.31 14.47 8.08
N THR A 205 4.12 13.97 8.39
CA THR A 205 3.71 12.57 8.19
C THR A 205 2.20 12.50 7.98
N LYS A 206 1.71 11.39 7.42
CA LYS A 206 0.27 11.08 7.38
C LYS A 206 -0.07 10.06 8.47
N ALA A 207 -1.21 10.23 9.12
CA ALA A 207 -1.72 9.24 10.07
C ALA A 207 -2.40 8.08 9.30
N ASP A 208 -1.79 6.91 9.36
CA ASP A 208 -2.27 5.68 8.73
C ASP A 208 -3.00 4.81 9.77
N ASP A 209 -4.11 4.19 9.37
CA ASP A 209 -4.87 3.21 10.16
C ASP A 209 -4.56 1.75 9.76
N GLY A 210 -3.74 1.54 8.74
CA GLY A 210 -3.38 0.22 8.23
C GLY A 210 -4.54 -0.51 7.54
N SER A 211 -5.58 0.22 7.12
CA SER A 211 -6.79 -0.32 6.47
C SER A 211 -6.84 -0.06 4.96
N GLY A 212 -5.71 -0.22 4.27
CA GLY A 212 -5.71 -0.18 2.80
C GLY A 212 -6.61 -1.27 2.23
N SER A 213 -7.37 -0.95 1.17
CA SER A 213 -8.08 -1.97 0.41
C SER A 213 -7.01 -2.75 -0.35
N VAL A 214 -6.95 -4.06 -0.22
CA VAL A 214 -6.04 -4.82 -1.08
C VAL A 214 -6.63 -6.15 -1.45
N CYS A 215 -6.13 -6.68 -2.55
CA CYS A 215 -6.85 -7.58 -3.45
C CYS A 215 -6.01 -8.82 -3.77
N VAL A 216 -4.89 -8.63 -4.48
CA VAL A 216 -4.05 -9.73 -4.97
C VAL A 216 -2.57 -9.53 -4.65
N ALA A 217 -1.85 -10.63 -4.46
CA ALA A 217 -0.42 -10.63 -4.17
C ALA A 217 0.45 -10.32 -5.40
N GLU A 218 1.69 -9.88 -5.13
CA GLU A 218 2.79 -9.80 -6.11
C GLU A 218 2.89 -11.07 -6.98
N GLY A 219 3.22 -10.89 -8.26
CA GLY A 219 3.35 -11.97 -9.24
C GLY A 219 2.01 -12.45 -9.82
N THR A 220 0.87 -11.93 -9.35
CA THR A 220 -0.43 -12.19 -9.97
C THR A 220 -0.44 -11.61 -11.39
N LEU A 221 -0.81 -12.44 -12.37
CA LEU A 221 -0.83 -12.09 -13.78
C LEU A 221 -2.16 -11.43 -14.17
N ILE A 222 -2.08 -10.23 -14.71
CA ILE A 222 -3.21 -9.47 -15.25
C ILE A 222 -3.25 -9.64 -16.76
N THR A 223 -4.42 -9.96 -17.30
CA THR A 223 -4.60 -10.16 -18.75
C THR A 223 -4.87 -8.82 -19.44
N LEU A 224 -4.03 -8.47 -20.40
CA LEU A 224 -4.14 -7.25 -21.18
C LEU A 224 -5.09 -7.44 -22.37
N ALA A 225 -5.50 -6.34 -23.00
CA ALA A 225 -6.43 -6.34 -24.13
C ALA A 225 -5.94 -7.15 -25.35
N ASP A 226 -4.62 -7.30 -25.51
CA ASP A 226 -4.02 -8.11 -26.59
C ASP A 226 -3.88 -9.61 -26.23
N GLY A 227 -4.38 -10.01 -25.07
CA GLY A 227 -4.28 -11.38 -24.55
C GLY A 227 -2.94 -11.71 -23.89
N SER A 228 -1.95 -10.81 -23.94
CA SER A 228 -0.72 -10.97 -23.16
C SER A 228 -0.98 -10.79 -21.66
N GLN A 229 -0.04 -11.25 -20.84
CA GLN A 229 -0.16 -11.16 -19.39
C GLN A 229 1.03 -10.40 -18.80
N LYS A 230 0.74 -9.58 -17.80
CA LYS A 230 1.74 -8.80 -17.06
C LYS A 230 1.57 -9.04 -15.57
N ALA A 231 2.66 -9.11 -14.81
CA ALA A 231 2.54 -9.15 -13.36
C ALA A 231 1.94 -7.84 -12.85
N VAL A 232 1.13 -7.92 -11.80
CA VAL A 232 0.36 -6.78 -11.28
C VAL A 232 1.26 -5.63 -10.82
N GLU A 233 2.43 -5.95 -10.23
CA GLU A 233 3.44 -4.99 -9.80
C GLU A 233 4.18 -4.27 -10.96
N ASP A 234 4.08 -4.81 -12.17
CA ASP A 234 4.70 -4.27 -13.38
C ASP A 234 3.75 -3.38 -14.20
N LEU A 235 2.47 -3.29 -13.83
CA LEU A 235 1.51 -2.38 -14.47
C LEU A 235 1.91 -0.93 -14.27
N THR A 236 1.78 -0.10 -15.31
CA THR A 236 2.05 1.34 -15.24
C THR A 236 0.79 2.17 -15.03
N GLY A 237 -0.38 1.59 -15.31
CA GLY A 237 -1.67 2.29 -15.32
C GLY A 237 -2.07 2.78 -16.72
N ASP A 238 -1.18 2.69 -17.72
CA ASP A 238 -1.47 3.08 -19.10
C ASP A 238 -2.06 1.91 -19.92
N GLU A 239 -2.05 0.70 -19.36
CA GLU A 239 -2.53 -0.50 -20.03
C GLU A 239 -4.05 -0.53 -20.20
N LEU A 240 -4.49 -1.16 -21.31
CA LEU A 240 -5.86 -1.62 -21.46
C LEU A 240 -5.95 -3.07 -20.97
N LEU A 241 -6.86 -3.33 -20.05
CA LEU A 241 -7.07 -4.65 -19.48
C LEU A 241 -8.20 -5.36 -20.23
N LEU A 242 -8.10 -6.68 -20.35
CA LEU A 242 -9.21 -7.52 -20.79
C LEU A 242 -10.28 -7.52 -19.70
N VAL A 243 -11.52 -7.29 -20.10
CA VAL A 243 -12.70 -7.27 -19.21
C VAL A 243 -13.85 -8.07 -19.82
N TRP A 244 -14.87 -8.33 -19.02
CA TRP A 244 -16.13 -8.90 -19.45
C TRP A 244 -17.22 -7.82 -19.46
N ASN A 245 -17.89 -7.67 -20.61
CA ASN A 245 -18.97 -6.72 -20.76
C ASN A 245 -20.31 -7.40 -20.44
N HIS A 246 -20.82 -7.19 -19.23
CA HIS A 246 -22.12 -7.72 -18.81
C HIS A 246 -23.32 -7.12 -19.56
N TYR A 247 -23.17 -6.04 -20.33
CA TYR A 247 -24.25 -5.55 -21.21
C TYR A 247 -24.38 -6.37 -22.48
N THR A 248 -23.27 -6.86 -23.03
CA THR A 248 -23.25 -7.57 -24.31
C THR A 248 -23.07 -9.09 -24.17
N GLY A 249 -22.50 -9.55 -23.05
CA GLY A 249 -22.12 -10.95 -22.85
C GLY A 249 -20.87 -11.33 -23.67
N GLU A 250 -19.96 -10.39 -23.87
CA GLU A 250 -18.76 -10.57 -24.69
C GLU A 250 -17.51 -10.03 -23.98
N PHE A 251 -16.33 -10.47 -24.42
CA PHE A 251 -15.07 -9.86 -24.01
C PHE A 251 -14.96 -8.43 -24.54
N ASP A 252 -14.35 -7.56 -23.75
CA ASP A 252 -14.14 -6.15 -24.06
C ASP A 252 -12.81 -5.69 -23.44
N PHE A 253 -12.48 -4.41 -23.55
CA PHE A 253 -11.28 -3.84 -22.94
C PHE A 253 -11.57 -2.52 -22.25
N ALA A 254 -10.89 -2.28 -21.14
CA ALA A 254 -11.05 -1.05 -20.35
C ALA A 254 -9.70 -0.49 -19.91
N PRO A 255 -9.53 0.85 -19.89
CA PRO A 255 -8.38 1.48 -19.26
C PRO A 255 -8.43 1.33 -17.75
N ILE A 256 -7.25 1.39 -17.14
CA ILE A 256 -7.10 1.46 -15.69
C ILE A 256 -7.42 2.89 -15.23
N ILE A 257 -8.25 3.04 -14.21
CA ILE A 257 -8.51 4.33 -13.55
C ILE A 257 -7.36 4.65 -12.59
N PHE A 258 -7.04 3.70 -11.72
CA PHE A 258 -5.91 3.77 -10.80
C PHE A 258 -5.49 2.35 -10.37
N ILE A 259 -4.33 2.28 -9.73
CA ILE A 259 -3.82 1.08 -9.08
C ILE A 259 -3.50 1.45 -7.63
N GLU A 260 -4.24 0.88 -6.68
CA GLU A 260 -3.88 0.96 -5.27
C GLU A 260 -2.83 -0.12 -4.99
N GLY A 261 -1.70 0.28 -4.43
CA GLY A 261 -0.59 -0.62 -4.11
C GLY A 261 -0.22 -0.47 -2.66
N ASN A 262 -0.22 -1.60 -1.94
CA ASN A 262 0.22 -1.64 -0.56
C ASN A 262 1.62 -2.24 -0.44
N PRO A 263 2.36 -1.76 0.55
CA PRO A 263 3.80 -1.95 0.58
C PRO A 263 4.13 -3.38 1.05
N LEU A 264 5.28 -3.93 0.64
CA LEU A 264 5.77 -5.25 1.04
C LEU A 264 5.67 -5.48 2.57
N MET A 265 4.72 -6.31 2.99
CA MET A 265 4.53 -6.65 4.40
C MET A 265 3.96 -8.06 4.57
N GLU A 266 3.85 -8.50 5.83
CA GLU A 266 3.16 -9.75 6.11
C GLU A 266 1.65 -9.52 5.94
N TYR A 267 1.08 -10.24 4.98
CA TYR A 267 -0.35 -10.29 4.73
C TYR A 267 -0.90 -11.67 5.09
N GLU A 268 -2.15 -11.71 5.54
CA GLU A 268 -2.93 -12.94 5.51
C GLU A 268 -3.33 -13.22 4.07
N ILE A 269 -2.97 -14.39 3.57
CA ILE A 269 -3.25 -14.87 2.23
C ILE A 269 -4.38 -15.88 2.29
N VAL A 270 -5.41 -15.66 1.49
CA VAL A 270 -6.38 -16.68 1.11
C VAL A 270 -5.97 -17.22 -0.26
N HIS A 271 -5.33 -18.39 -0.28
CA HIS A 271 -4.79 -19.02 -1.48
C HIS A 271 -5.76 -20.04 -2.06
N LEU A 272 -6.31 -19.72 -3.23
CA LEU A 272 -7.30 -20.49 -3.95
C LEU A 272 -6.62 -21.41 -4.95
N TYR A 273 -7.08 -22.66 -5.06
CA TYR A 273 -6.59 -23.64 -6.05
C TYR A 273 -7.74 -24.19 -6.89
N PHE A 274 -7.59 -24.14 -8.20
CA PHE A 274 -8.61 -24.55 -9.17
C PHE A 274 -8.25 -25.88 -9.85
N SER A 275 -9.27 -26.53 -10.40
CA SER A 275 -9.20 -27.90 -10.94
C SER A 275 -8.26 -28.08 -12.13
N ASP A 276 -7.92 -27.00 -12.82
CA ASP A 276 -7.02 -26.95 -13.96
C ASP A 276 -5.57 -26.61 -13.58
N GLY A 277 -5.29 -26.45 -12.28
CA GLY A 277 -3.98 -26.11 -11.75
C GLY A 277 -3.74 -24.60 -11.59
N THR A 278 -4.69 -23.73 -11.96
CA THR A 278 -4.59 -22.31 -11.62
C THR A 278 -4.67 -22.11 -10.11
N ASP A 279 -3.88 -21.18 -9.59
CA ASP A 279 -3.94 -20.74 -8.20
C ASP A 279 -3.89 -19.22 -8.10
N ILE A 280 -4.51 -18.65 -7.06
CA ILE A 280 -4.56 -17.21 -6.82
C ILE A 280 -4.43 -16.91 -5.33
N LYS A 281 -3.59 -15.92 -5.01
CA LYS A 281 -3.41 -15.41 -3.66
C LYS A 281 -4.20 -14.12 -3.47
N VAL A 282 -5.26 -14.20 -2.68
CA VAL A 282 -6.08 -13.06 -2.28
C VAL A 282 -5.57 -12.50 -0.96
N ILE A 283 -5.53 -11.18 -0.85
CA ILE A 283 -5.13 -10.43 0.34
C ILE A 283 -6.31 -9.58 0.75
N TYR A 284 -6.68 -9.52 2.03
CA TYR A 284 -7.88 -8.86 2.59
C TYR A 284 -9.22 -9.25 1.96
N GLU A 285 -9.49 -8.82 0.73
CA GLU A 285 -10.73 -9.10 0.01
C GLU A 285 -10.52 -9.07 -1.52
N HIS A 286 -11.05 -10.05 -2.25
CA HIS A 286 -11.16 -9.99 -3.71
C HIS A 286 -12.36 -10.81 -4.20
N ALA A 287 -12.99 -10.38 -5.29
CA ALA A 287 -14.18 -11.05 -5.80
C ALA A 287 -13.91 -11.82 -7.09
N PHE A 288 -14.57 -12.96 -7.26
CA PHE A 288 -14.53 -13.78 -8.47
C PHE A 288 -15.91 -14.15 -8.95
N TRP A 289 -16.10 -14.23 -10.27
CA TRP A 289 -17.35 -14.66 -10.85
C TRP A 289 -17.61 -16.15 -10.58
N ASN A 290 -18.66 -16.44 -9.82
CA ASN A 290 -19.08 -17.79 -9.46
C ASN A 290 -20.27 -18.23 -10.32
N HIS A 291 -20.04 -19.16 -11.25
CA HIS A 291 -21.08 -19.74 -12.11
C HIS A 291 -22.12 -20.53 -11.32
N THR A 292 -21.76 -21.15 -10.19
CA THR A 292 -22.71 -21.91 -9.37
C THR A 292 -23.76 -21.02 -8.71
N LEU A 293 -23.35 -19.81 -8.31
CA LEU A 293 -24.23 -18.83 -7.67
C LEU A 293 -24.69 -17.71 -8.62
N ASN A 294 -24.19 -17.71 -9.86
CA ASN A 294 -24.45 -16.72 -10.90
C ASN A 294 -24.23 -15.27 -10.44
N ARG A 295 -23.11 -15.02 -9.74
CA ARG A 295 -22.74 -13.72 -9.17
C ARG A 295 -21.25 -13.66 -8.81
N TYR A 296 -20.73 -12.46 -8.60
CA TYR A 296 -19.43 -12.29 -7.95
C TYR A 296 -19.53 -12.67 -6.46
N VAL A 297 -18.59 -13.48 -5.98
CA VAL A 297 -18.43 -13.83 -4.56
C VAL A 297 -17.08 -13.36 -4.05
N TYR A 298 -17.06 -12.91 -2.80
CA TYR A 298 -15.89 -12.34 -2.16
C TYR A 298 -15.16 -13.41 -1.36
N PHE A 299 -13.83 -13.41 -1.47
CA PHE A 299 -12.93 -14.15 -0.61
C PHE A 299 -12.23 -13.14 0.28
N SER A 300 -12.33 -13.29 1.60
CA SER A 300 -11.74 -12.35 2.54
C SER A 300 -11.36 -13.00 3.86
N ASN A 301 -10.42 -12.39 4.59
CA ASN A 301 -10.14 -12.64 6.02
C ASN A 301 -10.16 -14.12 6.48
N GLY A 302 -9.50 -15.01 5.72
CA GLY A 302 -9.41 -16.43 6.06
C GLY A 302 -10.67 -17.26 5.78
N GLU A 303 -11.62 -16.74 5.02
CA GLU A 303 -12.87 -17.39 4.61
C GLU A 303 -12.86 -17.74 3.11
N GLY A 304 -13.73 -18.66 2.66
CA GLY A 304 -13.80 -19.13 1.27
C GLY A 304 -13.97 -20.63 1.09
N ASN A 305 -13.84 -21.41 2.17
CA ASN A 305 -14.03 -22.87 2.15
C ASN A 305 -15.46 -23.28 1.73
N GLU A 306 -16.45 -22.42 1.98
CA GLU A 306 -17.84 -22.60 1.57
C GLU A 306 -18.03 -22.65 0.05
N TYR A 307 -17.07 -22.14 -0.72
CA TYR A 307 -17.12 -22.15 -2.18
C TYR A 307 -16.36 -23.35 -2.80
N ILE A 308 -15.75 -24.22 -1.99
CA ILE A 308 -15.10 -25.44 -2.52
C ILE A 308 -16.15 -26.29 -3.24
N GLY A 309 -15.82 -26.70 -4.47
CA GLY A 309 -16.73 -27.41 -5.37
C GLY A 309 -17.59 -26.51 -6.25
N HIS A 310 -17.59 -25.19 -6.04
CA HIS A 310 -18.24 -24.25 -6.95
C HIS A 310 -17.40 -24.05 -8.22
N TRP A 311 -18.08 -23.65 -9.29
CA TRP A 311 -17.47 -23.35 -10.59
C TRP A 311 -17.29 -21.85 -10.78
N PHE A 312 -16.14 -21.46 -11.31
CA PHE A 312 -15.73 -20.08 -11.53
C PHE A 312 -15.38 -19.84 -13.00
N ASN A 313 -15.54 -18.60 -13.46
CA ASN A 313 -15.20 -18.25 -14.84
C ASN A 313 -13.69 -18.05 -14.98
N LYS A 314 -13.13 -18.67 -16.03
CA LYS A 314 -11.75 -18.51 -16.44
C LYS A 314 -11.66 -18.19 -17.93
N GLN A 315 -10.90 -17.17 -18.30
CA GLN A 315 -10.46 -16.92 -19.66
C GLN A 315 -9.34 -17.88 -20.06
N THR A 316 -9.44 -18.38 -21.28
CA THR A 316 -8.44 -19.22 -21.95
C THR A 316 -8.43 -18.90 -23.45
N THR A 317 -7.68 -19.68 -24.22
CA THR A 317 -7.57 -19.54 -25.67
C THR A 317 -7.93 -20.85 -26.34
N ASP A 318 -8.69 -20.79 -27.42
CA ASP A 318 -9.03 -21.99 -28.20
C ASP A 318 -7.87 -22.45 -29.10
N GLU A 319 -8.08 -23.52 -29.88
CA GLU A 319 -7.06 -24.05 -30.81
C GLU A 319 -6.67 -23.05 -31.92
N SER A 320 -7.53 -22.07 -32.20
CA SER A 320 -7.34 -21.05 -33.25
C SER A 320 -6.57 -19.84 -32.74
N GLY A 321 -6.39 -19.70 -31.43
CA GLY A 321 -5.81 -18.52 -30.81
C GLY A 321 -6.84 -17.48 -30.36
N ASP A 322 -8.13 -17.78 -30.44
CA ASP A 322 -9.20 -16.86 -30.07
C ASP A 322 -9.48 -16.93 -28.56
N THR A 323 -9.69 -15.75 -27.95
CA THR A 323 -10.03 -15.63 -26.53
C THR A 323 -11.41 -16.21 -26.26
N ILE A 324 -11.48 -17.21 -25.39
CA ILE A 324 -12.71 -17.86 -24.93
C ILE A 324 -12.73 -17.90 -23.40
N TRP A 325 -13.85 -18.28 -22.80
CA TRP A 325 -13.91 -18.62 -21.38
C TRP A 325 -14.41 -20.04 -21.17
N GLU A 326 -14.01 -20.62 -20.04
CA GLU A 326 -14.45 -21.91 -19.54
C GLU A 326 -14.81 -21.84 -18.05
N LYS A 327 -15.31 -22.96 -17.52
CA LYS A 327 -15.64 -23.09 -16.09
C LYS A 327 -14.57 -23.96 -15.43
N VAL A 328 -13.98 -23.47 -14.35
CA VAL A 328 -13.02 -24.22 -13.52
C VAL A 328 -13.54 -24.33 -12.10
N GLN A 329 -13.29 -25.47 -11.45
CA GLN A 329 -13.83 -25.72 -10.12
C GLN A 329 -12.82 -25.31 -9.04
N LEU A 330 -13.27 -24.62 -7.99
CA LEU A 330 -12.43 -24.39 -6.80
C LEU A 330 -12.28 -25.71 -6.04
N THR A 331 -11.05 -26.18 -5.89
CA THR A 331 -10.76 -27.50 -5.31
C THR A 331 -10.19 -27.42 -3.90
N ASN A 332 -9.51 -26.32 -3.57
CA ASN A 332 -8.90 -26.14 -2.26
C ASN A 332 -8.73 -24.65 -1.92
N VAL A 333 -8.75 -24.34 -0.63
CA VAL A 333 -8.44 -23.03 -0.08
C VAL A 333 -7.47 -23.22 1.07
N LEU A 334 -6.35 -22.50 1.04
CA LEU A 334 -5.38 -22.44 2.14
C LEU A 334 -5.31 -21.03 2.69
N VAL A 335 -5.22 -20.91 4.01
CA VAL A 335 -5.05 -19.62 4.69
C VAL A 335 -3.73 -19.65 5.44
N TYR A 336 -2.85 -18.71 5.13
CA TYR A 336 -1.54 -18.59 5.76
C TYR A 336 -1.02 -17.16 5.65
N THR A 337 0.05 -16.83 6.38
CA THR A 337 0.69 -15.51 6.26
C THR A 337 1.87 -15.54 5.29
N GLU A 338 2.01 -14.51 4.46
CA GLU A 338 3.10 -14.36 3.49
C GLU A 338 3.62 -12.93 3.49
N ILE A 339 4.94 -12.76 3.38
CA ILE A 339 5.53 -11.44 3.13
C ILE A 339 5.49 -11.19 1.62
N THR A 340 4.62 -10.29 1.17
CA THR A 340 4.43 -9.93 -0.24
C THR A 340 4.01 -8.47 -0.36
N THR A 341 4.05 -7.87 -1.54
CA THR A 341 3.28 -6.64 -1.84
C THR A 341 1.84 -7.01 -2.21
N ALA A 342 0.93 -6.05 -2.15
CA ALA A 342 -0.48 -6.26 -2.47
C ALA A 342 -0.97 -5.15 -3.41
N TRP A 343 -1.82 -5.51 -4.38
CA TRP A 343 -2.16 -4.62 -5.48
C TRP A 343 -3.65 -4.73 -5.85
N SER A 344 -4.25 -3.62 -6.23
CA SER A 344 -5.66 -3.49 -6.62
C SER A 344 -5.81 -2.55 -7.83
N PRO A 345 -5.74 -3.06 -9.06
CA PRO A 345 -6.12 -2.32 -10.26
C PRO A 345 -7.64 -2.11 -10.32
N VAL A 346 -8.08 -0.95 -10.79
CA VAL A 346 -9.51 -0.66 -11.03
C VAL A 346 -9.73 -0.25 -12.48
N THR A 347 -10.62 -0.93 -13.19
CA THR A 347 -10.93 -0.67 -14.60
C THR A 347 -12.11 0.30 -14.76
N TYR A 348 -12.08 1.11 -15.81
CA TYR A 348 -13.16 2.03 -16.14
C TYR A 348 -14.45 1.29 -16.50
N GLU A 349 -15.57 1.72 -15.91
CA GLU A 349 -16.97 1.31 -16.13
C GLU A 349 -17.31 -0.13 -15.75
N HIS A 350 -16.50 -1.10 -16.17
CA HIS A 350 -16.75 -2.52 -15.97
C HIS A 350 -16.39 -2.99 -14.56
N LEU A 351 -15.39 -2.35 -13.94
CA LEU A 351 -14.76 -2.69 -12.65
C LEU A 351 -14.19 -4.11 -12.55
N ASN A 352 -14.46 -4.99 -13.51
CA ASN A 352 -13.92 -6.34 -13.58
C ASN A 352 -12.68 -6.42 -14.48
N PHE A 353 -11.88 -7.44 -14.26
CA PHE A 353 -10.70 -7.80 -15.05
C PHE A 353 -10.26 -9.23 -14.72
N TYR A 354 -9.33 -9.77 -15.52
CA TYR A 354 -8.86 -11.15 -15.38
C TYR A 354 -7.52 -11.25 -14.63
N VAL A 355 -7.52 -11.98 -13.51
CA VAL A 355 -6.33 -12.26 -12.67
C VAL A 355 -5.99 -13.75 -12.72
N ASN A 356 -4.78 -14.11 -13.14
CA ASN A 356 -4.38 -15.47 -13.51
C ASN A 356 -5.41 -16.17 -14.43
N GLY A 357 -6.05 -15.38 -15.30
CA GLY A 357 -7.12 -15.81 -16.19
C GLY A 357 -8.51 -15.91 -15.54
N MET A 358 -8.68 -15.64 -14.24
CA MET A 358 -9.99 -15.74 -13.57
C MET A 358 -10.75 -14.41 -13.64
N LEU A 359 -12.02 -14.42 -14.05
CA LEU A 359 -12.86 -13.22 -14.07
C LEU A 359 -13.10 -12.73 -12.64
N SER A 360 -12.70 -11.50 -12.37
CA SER A 360 -12.59 -10.98 -11.02
C SER A 360 -12.96 -9.51 -10.90
N MET A 361 -13.14 -9.04 -9.66
CA MET A 361 -13.40 -7.64 -9.32
C MET A 361 -12.60 -7.25 -8.07
N PRO A 362 -12.16 -5.98 -7.95
CA PRO A 362 -11.38 -5.51 -6.82
C PRO A 362 -12.20 -5.43 -5.53
N ALA A 363 -11.52 -5.17 -4.42
CA ALA A 363 -12.05 -4.98 -3.08
C ALA A 363 -12.96 -3.73 -3.02
N ASP A 364 -13.74 -3.62 -1.95
CA ASP A 364 -14.63 -2.48 -1.69
C ASP A 364 -15.66 -2.21 -2.81
N THR A 365 -15.91 -3.21 -3.66
CA THR A 365 -16.90 -3.14 -4.75
C THR A 365 -18.31 -3.54 -4.30
N LYS A 366 -18.48 -3.91 -3.02
CA LYS A 366 -19.77 -4.33 -2.48
C LYS A 366 -20.79 -3.19 -2.62
N GLY A 367 -21.91 -3.49 -3.28
CA GLY A 367 -22.93 -2.48 -3.59
C GLY A 367 -22.67 -1.66 -4.86
N LEU A 368 -21.49 -1.82 -5.49
CA LEU A 368 -21.21 -1.33 -6.84
C LEU A 368 -21.38 -2.44 -7.88
N VAL A 369 -21.45 -3.69 -7.42
CA VAL A 369 -21.52 -4.90 -8.24
C VAL A 369 -22.64 -5.82 -7.77
N ASN A 370 -22.98 -6.83 -8.57
CA ASN A 370 -24.15 -7.71 -8.33
C ASN A 370 -25.49 -6.94 -8.21
N ILE A 371 -25.60 -5.75 -8.82
CA ILE A 371 -26.79 -4.89 -8.75
C ILE A 371 -27.96 -5.53 -9.53
N PHE A 372 -27.65 -6.12 -10.67
CA PHE A 372 -28.64 -6.64 -11.62
C PHE A 372 -28.60 -8.16 -11.71
N ALA A 373 -29.75 -8.75 -12.04
CA ALA A 373 -29.85 -10.17 -12.36
C ALA A 373 -29.09 -10.48 -13.67
N MET A 374 -28.56 -11.70 -13.74
CA MET A 374 -27.66 -12.13 -14.81
C MET A 374 -28.22 -13.38 -15.48
N ASP A 375 -28.06 -13.48 -16.79
CA ASP A 375 -28.26 -14.72 -17.54
C ASP A 375 -27.14 -15.70 -17.18
N GLY A 376 -27.52 -16.90 -16.72
CA GLY A 376 -26.59 -17.91 -16.21
C GLY A 376 -25.73 -18.61 -17.27
N GLU A 377 -26.06 -18.44 -18.55
CA GLU A 377 -25.32 -19.03 -19.67
C GLU A 377 -24.39 -18.00 -20.33
N THR A 378 -24.88 -16.77 -20.54
CA THR A 378 -24.11 -15.72 -21.24
C THR A 378 -23.38 -14.76 -20.30
N MET A 379 -23.70 -14.77 -19.00
CA MET A 379 -23.26 -13.77 -18.02
C MET A 379 -23.58 -12.33 -18.44
N GLN A 380 -24.57 -12.14 -19.31
CA GLN A 380 -25.12 -10.84 -19.65
C GLN A 380 -26.18 -10.46 -18.59
N TYR A 381 -26.47 -9.18 -18.40
CA TYR A 381 -27.65 -8.77 -17.66
C TYR A 381 -28.91 -9.37 -18.28
N ASP A 382 -29.77 -9.94 -17.43
CA ASP A 382 -31.13 -10.28 -17.82
C ASP A 382 -31.84 -8.98 -18.21
N GLN A 383 -32.10 -8.81 -19.51
CA GLN A 383 -32.58 -7.54 -20.06
C GLN A 383 -33.97 -7.17 -19.54
N GLU A 384 -34.84 -8.15 -19.27
CA GLU A 384 -36.17 -7.89 -18.73
C GLU A 384 -36.08 -7.41 -17.28
N ALA A 385 -35.32 -8.13 -16.45
CA ALA A 385 -35.11 -7.74 -15.06
C ALA A 385 -34.36 -6.41 -14.93
N PHE A 386 -33.34 -6.19 -15.77
CA PHE A 386 -32.57 -4.95 -15.83
C PHE A 386 -33.46 -3.73 -16.14
N LEU A 387 -34.33 -3.83 -17.14
CA LEU A 387 -35.26 -2.75 -17.49
C LEU A 387 -36.34 -2.55 -16.42
N ALA A 388 -36.79 -3.63 -15.77
CA ALA A 388 -37.73 -3.56 -14.66
C ALA A 388 -37.14 -2.81 -13.45
N ASP A 389 -35.90 -3.12 -13.08
CA ASP A 389 -35.19 -2.42 -12.00
C ASP A 389 -35.03 -0.93 -12.30
N ILE A 390 -34.67 -0.57 -13.54
CA ILE A 390 -34.55 0.83 -13.95
C ILE A 390 -35.91 1.54 -13.89
N ALA A 391 -36.99 0.87 -14.29
CA ALA A 391 -38.34 1.44 -14.21
C ALA A 391 -38.81 1.64 -12.77
N GLU A 392 -38.41 0.75 -11.84
CA GLU A 392 -38.78 0.81 -10.43
C GLU A 392 -37.98 1.86 -9.65
N TYR A 393 -36.65 1.84 -9.76
CA TYR A 393 -35.75 2.65 -8.92
C TYR A 393 -35.25 3.92 -9.62
N GLY A 394 -35.28 3.95 -10.96
CA GLY A 394 -34.71 5.02 -11.76
C GLY A 394 -33.18 4.99 -11.84
N LEU A 395 -32.62 6.02 -12.49
CA LEU A 395 -31.18 6.25 -12.61
C LEU A 395 -30.83 7.63 -12.04
N PHE A 396 -29.61 7.78 -11.54
CA PHE A 396 -29.06 9.10 -11.25
C PHE A 396 -28.68 9.80 -12.55
N THR A 397 -28.99 11.10 -12.64
CA THR A 397 -28.23 11.99 -13.54
C THR A 397 -26.95 12.44 -12.82
N TYR A 398 -25.95 12.89 -13.58
CA TYR A 398 -24.74 13.42 -12.97
C TYR A 398 -25.04 14.61 -12.06
N GLU A 399 -25.91 15.53 -12.47
CA GLU A 399 -26.25 16.73 -11.70
C GLU A 399 -26.92 16.36 -10.37
N GLU A 400 -27.86 15.41 -10.38
CA GLU A 400 -28.50 14.91 -9.16
C GLU A 400 -27.48 14.27 -8.22
N PHE A 401 -26.57 13.46 -8.76
CA PHE A 401 -25.54 12.80 -7.95
C PHE A 401 -24.51 13.79 -7.38
N ALA A 402 -24.09 14.77 -8.19
CA ALA A 402 -23.10 15.77 -7.83
C ALA A 402 -23.58 16.73 -6.73
N GLU A 403 -24.90 16.95 -6.61
CA GLU A 403 -25.49 17.70 -5.50
C GLU A 403 -25.32 16.98 -4.16
N ILE A 404 -25.26 15.64 -4.16
CA ILE A 404 -25.08 14.81 -2.96
C ILE A 404 -23.59 14.59 -2.70
N TYR A 405 -22.83 14.20 -3.73
CA TYR A 405 -21.42 13.91 -3.66
C TYR A 405 -20.65 14.72 -4.72
N PRO A 406 -19.87 15.74 -4.33
CA PRO A 406 -19.19 16.60 -5.27
C PRO A 406 -17.97 15.89 -5.88
N ILE A 407 -18.21 15.08 -6.92
CA ILE A 407 -17.19 14.34 -7.69
C ILE A 407 -17.20 14.78 -9.15
N PRO A 408 -16.09 14.60 -9.90
CA PRO A 408 -16.08 14.84 -11.34
C PRO A 408 -17.00 13.89 -12.12
N GLU A 409 -17.59 14.37 -13.22
CA GLU A 409 -18.44 13.56 -14.11
C GLU A 409 -17.71 12.33 -14.65
N ALA A 410 -16.41 12.44 -14.91
CA ALA A 410 -15.60 11.31 -15.34
C ALA A 410 -15.60 10.16 -14.31
N ILE A 411 -15.53 10.48 -13.01
CA ILE A 411 -15.58 9.48 -11.93
C ILE A 411 -16.98 8.90 -11.79
N PHE A 412 -18.01 9.74 -11.90
CA PHE A 412 -19.40 9.28 -11.94
C PHE A 412 -19.60 8.24 -13.06
N ASN A 413 -19.09 8.49 -14.25
CA ASN A 413 -19.19 7.55 -15.37
C ASN A 413 -18.32 6.30 -15.16
N ALA A 414 -17.08 6.48 -14.68
CA ALA A 414 -16.12 5.40 -14.50
C ALA A 414 -16.59 4.33 -13.49
N PHE A 415 -17.40 4.69 -12.50
CA PHE A 415 -17.93 3.76 -11.50
C PHE A 415 -19.40 3.38 -11.74
N GLY A 416 -19.94 3.66 -12.93
CA GLY A 416 -21.33 3.33 -13.26
C GLY A 416 -22.35 4.07 -12.39
N GLY A 417 -22.04 5.30 -11.98
CA GLY A 417 -22.76 6.06 -10.95
C GLY A 417 -24.27 6.19 -11.17
N LYS A 418 -24.73 6.17 -12.44
CA LYS A 418 -26.15 6.16 -12.79
C LYS A 418 -26.92 4.99 -12.15
N TYR A 419 -26.29 3.83 -11.99
CA TYR A 419 -26.89 2.62 -11.44
C TYR A 419 -26.85 2.53 -9.92
N LEU A 420 -26.09 3.41 -9.25
CA LEU A 420 -26.07 3.46 -7.78
C LEU A 420 -27.45 3.79 -7.20
N LYS A 421 -28.34 4.43 -7.99
CA LYS A 421 -29.74 4.64 -7.61
C LYS A 421 -30.51 3.33 -7.44
N VAL A 422 -30.30 2.38 -8.35
CA VAL A 422 -30.85 1.03 -8.26
C VAL A 422 -30.24 0.28 -7.08
N SER A 423 -28.92 0.39 -6.90
CA SER A 423 -28.22 -0.26 -5.79
C SER A 423 -28.75 0.20 -4.42
N ILE A 424 -28.94 1.51 -4.25
CA ILE A 424 -29.55 2.11 -3.05
C ILE A 424 -31.01 1.69 -2.91
N GLY A 425 -31.79 1.71 -3.99
CA GLY A 425 -33.19 1.29 -4.01
C GLY A 425 -33.39 -0.16 -3.55
N LYS A 426 -32.45 -1.04 -3.91
CA LYS A 426 -32.41 -2.45 -3.48
C LYS A 426 -31.81 -2.67 -2.09
N GLY A 427 -31.27 -1.62 -1.46
CA GLY A 427 -30.61 -1.70 -0.15
C GLY A 427 -29.26 -2.44 -0.18
N LEU A 428 -28.59 -2.49 -1.34
CA LEU A 428 -27.26 -3.10 -1.47
C LEU A 428 -26.15 -2.20 -0.92
N ILE A 429 -26.37 -0.89 -0.93
CA ILE A 429 -25.54 0.15 -0.32
C ILE A 429 -26.44 1.29 0.15
N ASP A 430 -26.05 1.98 1.22
CA ASP A 430 -26.71 3.22 1.65
C ASP A 430 -25.88 4.46 1.33
N TYR A 431 -26.48 5.64 1.49
CA TYR A 431 -25.83 6.91 1.19
C TYR A 431 -24.61 7.17 2.09
N ASP A 432 -24.64 6.75 3.35
CA ASP A 432 -23.51 7.02 4.26
C ASP A 432 -22.30 6.19 3.85
N THR A 433 -22.51 4.89 3.59
CA THR A 433 -21.46 3.95 3.15
C THR A 433 -20.88 4.38 1.79
N LEU A 434 -21.74 4.79 0.84
CA LEU A 434 -21.29 5.29 -0.45
C LEU A 434 -20.44 6.58 -0.29
N GLY A 435 -20.86 7.48 0.61
CA GLY A 435 -20.09 8.68 0.93
C GLY A 435 -18.72 8.37 1.53
N GLU A 436 -18.64 7.36 2.40
CA GLU A 436 -17.37 6.89 2.98
C GLU A 436 -16.43 6.32 1.91
N LEU A 437 -16.94 5.53 0.97
CA LEU A 437 -16.15 5.03 -0.17
C LEU A 437 -15.65 6.17 -1.06
N ILE A 438 -16.52 7.14 -1.38
CA ILE A 438 -16.14 8.32 -2.17
C ILE A 438 -15.02 9.11 -1.47
N ILE A 439 -15.11 9.30 -0.16
CA ILE A 439 -14.06 9.99 0.61
C ILE A 439 -12.78 9.17 0.61
N LYS A 440 -12.86 7.85 0.83
CA LYS A 440 -11.71 6.93 0.85
C LYS A 440 -10.91 7.01 -0.44
N TYR A 441 -11.57 6.99 -1.59
CA TYR A 441 -10.91 6.98 -2.91
C TYR A 441 -10.73 8.37 -3.53
N SER A 442 -11.07 9.45 -2.82
CA SER A 442 -11.05 10.81 -3.36
C SER A 442 -9.69 11.28 -3.86
N GLU A 443 -8.59 10.72 -3.35
CA GLU A 443 -7.23 11.06 -3.81
C GLU A 443 -6.95 10.60 -5.25
N PHE A 444 -7.72 9.63 -5.77
CA PHE A 444 -7.61 9.12 -7.13
C PHE A 444 -8.53 9.83 -8.14
N PHE A 445 -9.35 10.79 -7.69
CA PHE A 445 -10.33 11.47 -8.55
C PHE A 445 -9.76 12.67 -9.32
N GLY A 446 -8.43 12.85 -9.31
CA GLY A 446 -7.70 14.02 -9.84
C GLY A 446 -7.76 14.22 -11.34
#